data_AF-A0A8C0HXZ9-F1
#
_entry.id   AF-A0A8C0HXZ9-F1
#
_cell.length_a   1.000
_cell.length_b   1.000
_cell.length_c   1.000
_cell.angle_alpha   90.00
_cell.angle_beta   90.00
_cell.angle_gamma   90.00
#
_symmetry.space_group_name_H-M   'P 1'
#
loop_
_entity.id
_entity.type
_entity.pdbx_description
1 polymer ?
#
loop_
_entity_poly.entity_id
_entity_poly.type
_entity_poly.pdbx_seq_one_letter_code
_entity_poly.pdbx_strand_id
1 'polypeptide(L)' 'MASLKEKLIALVAEEEATGPNNKIIVVGIGHVGMACDISILAKSLADELALVDA' A
#
# COMPACT_ATOMS: atom_id res chain seq x y z
N MET A 1 11.51 17.66 -22.46
CA MET A 1 10.19 18.27 -22.13
C MET A 1 9.78 17.70 -20.78
N ALA A 2 9.51 18.54 -19.78
CA ALA A 2 9.04 18.06 -18.47
C ALA A 2 7.66 17.41 -18.61
N SER A 3 7.45 16.28 -17.93
CA SER A 3 6.19 15.55 -17.94
C SER A 3 5.07 16.36 -17.28
N LEU A 4 3.80 16.02 -17.55
CA LEU A 4 2.67 16.67 -16.89
C LEU A 4 2.71 16.49 -15.35
N LYS A 5 3.22 15.34 -14.88
CA LYS A 5 3.42 15.05 -13.45
C LYS A 5 4.34 16.08 -12.79
N GLU A 6 5.49 16.36 -13.39
CA GLU A 6 6.50 17.28 -12.85
C GLU A 6 6.01 18.74 -12.85
N LYS A 7 5.11 19.10 -13.76
CA LYS A 7 4.53 20.45 -13.82
C LYS A 7 3.43 20.67 -12.79
N LEU A 8 2.73 19.60 -12.39
CA LEU A 8 1.60 19.66 -11.45
C LEU A 8 2.01 19.32 -10.02
N ILE A 9 3.04 18.49 -9.84
CA ILE A 9 3.49 18.00 -8.53
C ILE A 9 4.94 18.44 -8.35
N ALA A 10 5.15 19.40 -7.44
CA ALA A 10 6.47 19.80 -6.98
C ALA A 10 6.84 18.97 -5.75
N LEU A 11 7.96 18.24 -5.80
CA LEU A 11 8.51 17.55 -4.64
C LEU A 11 9.10 18.59 -3.68
N VAL A 12 8.64 18.59 -2.43
CA VAL A 12 9.09 19.53 -1.39
C VAL A 12 10.40 19.06 -0.72
N ALA A 13 10.64 17.75 -0.73
CA ALA A 13 11.88 17.12 -0.29
C ALA A 13 12.12 15.88 -1.16
N GLU A 14 13.37 15.40 -1.22
CA GLU A 14 13.63 14.07 -1.80
C GLU A 14 12.94 13.02 -0.93
N GLU A 15 12.14 12.16 -1.57
CA GLU A 15 11.50 11.04 -0.92
C GLU A 15 12.59 10.03 -0.56
N GLU A 16 13.10 10.11 0.67
CA GLU A 16 13.93 9.03 1.21
C GLU A 16 13.05 7.77 1.21
N ALA A 17 13.54 6.67 0.66
CA ALA A 17 12.78 5.43 0.55
C ALA A 17 12.61 4.80 1.94
N THR A 18 11.80 5.43 2.78
CA THR A 18 11.38 4.90 4.06
C THR A 18 10.45 3.75 3.75
N GLY A 19 10.88 2.53 4.09
CA GLY A 19 10.05 1.34 3.93
C GLY A 19 8.71 1.47 4.65
N PRO A 20 7.77 0.55 4.37
CA PRO A 20 6.46 0.57 5.00
C PRO A 20 6.60 0.44 6.53
N ASN A 21 5.86 1.26 7.27
CA ASN A 21 5.91 1.30 8.73
C ASN A 21 5.10 0.16 9.36
N ASN A 22 4.00 -0.23 8.72
CA ASN A 22 3.08 -1.26 9.16
C ASN A 22 2.62 -2.13 7.99
N LYS A 23 3.58 -2.90 7.46
CA LYS A 23 3.33 -3.88 6.41
C LYS A 23 2.59 -5.10 6.96
N ILE A 24 1.46 -5.45 6.35
CA ILE A 24 0.70 -6.66 6.64
C ILE A 24 0.75 -7.60 5.43
N ILE A 25 0.94 -8.89 5.69
CA ILE A 25 0.94 -9.93 4.66
C ILE A 25 -0.15 -10.95 5.00
N VAL A 26 -1.05 -11.20 4.05
CA VAL A 26 -2.10 -12.22 4.18
C VAL A 26 -1.85 -13.34 3.20
N VAL A 27 -1.86 -14.57 3.72
CA VAL A 27 -1.64 -15.79 2.95
C VAL A 27 -2.95 -16.56 2.84
N GLY A 28 -3.36 -16.85 1.60
CA GLY A 28 -4.63 -17.48 1.26
C GLY A 28 -5.76 -16.47 1.06
N ILE A 29 -6.05 -16.12 -0.20
CA ILE A 29 -7.11 -15.16 -0.58
C ILE A 29 -8.48 -15.81 -0.80
N GLY A 30 -8.76 -16.89 -0.05
CA GLY A 30 -10.10 -17.48 -0.01
C GLY A 30 -11.11 -16.52 0.65
N HIS A 31 -12.37 -16.96 0.78
CA HIS A 31 -13.45 -16.16 1.39
C HIS A 31 -13.09 -15.55 2.75
N VAL A 32 -12.32 -16.28 3.58
CA VAL A 32 -11.86 -15.80 4.89
C VAL A 32 -10.73 -14.77 4.75
N GLY A 33 -9.76 -15.01 3.84
CA GLY A 33 -8.68 -14.07 3.55
C GLY A 33 -9.21 -12.73 3.07
N MET A 34 -10.12 -12.75 2.09
CA MET A 34 -10.76 -11.55 1.56
C MET A 34 -11.55 -10.76 2.63
N ALA A 35 -12.27 -11.46 3.52
CA ALA A 35 -12.97 -10.80 4.62
C ALA A 35 -12.00 -10.16 5.64
N CYS A 36 -10.85 -10.79 5.85
CA CYS A 36 -9.77 -10.25 6.68
C CYS A 36 -9.16 -9.00 6.04
N ASP A 37 -8.83 -9.06 4.75
CA ASP A 37 -8.22 -7.96 3.99
C ASP A 37 -9.09 -6.70 4.00
N ILE A 38 -10.39 -6.86 3.75
CA ILE A 38 -11.34 -5.75 3.81
C ILE A 38 -11.39 -5.15 5.22
N SER A 39 -11.35 -6.00 6.26
CA SER A 39 -11.36 -5.52 7.65
C SER A 39 -10.09 -4.76 8.02
N ILE A 40 -8.94 -5.16 7.48
CA ILE A 40 -7.64 -4.48 7.65
C ILE A 40 -7.68 -3.11 6.97
N LEU A 41 -8.14 -3.06 5.71
CA LEU A 41 -8.25 -1.83 4.92
C LEU A 41 -9.26 -0.84 5.53
N ALA A 42 -10.44 -1.33 5.94
CA ALA A 42 -11.50 -0.50 6.52
C ALA A 42 -11.08 0.15 7.85
N LYS A 43 -10.14 -0.46 8.57
CA LYS A 43 -9.58 0.09 9.81
C LYS A 43 -8.29 0.89 9.59
N SER A 44 -7.86 1.05 8.34
CA SER A 44 -6.62 1.74 7.97
C SER A 44 -5.41 1.25 8.77
N LEU A 45 -5.33 -0.07 8.98
CA LEU A 45 -4.29 -0.65 9.83
C LEU A 45 -2.96 -0.77 9.10
N ALA A 46 -2.94 -0.95 7.79
CA ALA A 46 -1.71 -1.14 7.03
C ALA A 46 -1.48 0.02 6.05
N ASP A 47 -0.24 0.49 5.97
CA ASP A 47 0.25 1.35 4.88
C ASP A 47 0.69 0.51 3.67
N GLU A 48 1.05 -0.76 3.89
CA GLU A 48 1.26 -1.72 2.82
C GLU A 48 0.58 -3.06 3.16
N LEU A 49 -0.25 -3.56 2.25
CA LEU A 49 -0.90 -4.87 2.36
C LEU A 49 -0.48 -5.72 1.18
N ALA A 50 0.18 -6.85 1.44
CA ALA A 50 0.56 -7.83 0.43
C ALA A 50 -0.27 -9.11 0.58
N LEU A 51 -0.82 -9.60 -0.53
CA LEU A 51 -1.63 -10.80 -0.58
C LEU A 51 -0.87 -11.91 -1.32
N VAL A 52 -0.85 -13.11 -0.76
CA VAL A 52 -0.18 -14.28 -1.36
C VAL A 52 -1.18 -15.43 -1.43
N ASP A 53 -1.28 -16.06 -2.60
CA ASP A 53 -2.03 -17.30 -2.79
C ASP A 53 -1.18 -18.36 -3.52
N ALA A 54 -1.68 -19.60 -3.53
CA ALA A 54 -1.06 -20.73 -4.23
C ALA A 54 -1.27 -20.70 -5.75
#